data_AF-A0AAW9TXL1-F1
#
_entry.id   AF-A0AAW9TXL1-F1
#
_cell.length_a   1.000
_cell.length_b   1.000
_cell.length_c   1.000
_cell.angle_alpha   90.00
_cell.angle_beta   90.00
_cell.angle_gamma   90.00
#
_symmetry.space_group_name_H-M   'P 1'
#
loop_
_entity.id
_entity.type
_entity.pdbx_description
1 polymer ?
#
loop_
_entity_poly.entity_id
_entity_poly.type
_entity_poly.pdbx_seq_one_letter_code
_entity_poly.pdbx_strand_id
1 'polypeptide(L)'
;MSPLSSATRRDLFNAGLTASEAGPLTRHRTAAVASDTIRRFNVDITDEQLADLRQRIAATRWPEKEAVADQFQGIEFATMLELASYSATDYDWRRGEAKLQTFPQSFTEIDKLNNQPAIAISKTSATGELTRDEILDNITLYWLSNTGVSASCLYWEYIGGFSNSKGVPVAVSAFHGEQYEARRSRPERAYPKLIHYNGVEKGGHFTARE
;
A
#
# COMPACT_ATOMS: atom_id res chain seq x y z
N MET A 1 -31.62 -14.73 40.79
CA MET A 1 -31.08 -13.74 39.84
C MET A 1 -29.58 -13.97 39.76
N SER A 2 -29.12 -14.64 38.71
CA SER A 2 -27.70 -14.92 38.45
C SER A 2 -27.27 -14.12 37.21
N PRO A 3 -26.05 -13.55 37.18
CA PRO A 3 -25.61 -12.73 36.06
C PRO A 3 -25.23 -13.60 34.85
N LEU A 4 -25.62 -13.17 33.65
CA LEU A 4 -25.14 -13.71 32.39
C LEU A 4 -23.73 -13.16 32.12
N SER A 5 -22.72 -14.02 32.19
CA SER A 5 -21.36 -13.72 31.75
C SER A 5 -21.31 -13.73 30.22
N SER A 6 -21.08 -12.56 29.62
CA SER A 6 -20.84 -12.40 28.18
C SER A 6 -19.40 -12.79 27.86
N ALA A 7 -19.18 -13.98 27.30
CA ALA A 7 -17.89 -14.37 26.76
C ALA A 7 -17.53 -13.48 25.55
N THR A 8 -16.30 -12.98 25.52
CA THR A 8 -15.82 -12.09 24.45
C THR A 8 -15.22 -12.93 23.32
N ARG A 9 -15.09 -12.37 22.11
CA ARG A 9 -14.51 -13.03 20.92
C ARG A 9 -13.11 -13.64 21.13
N ARG A 10 -12.40 -13.24 22.19
CA ARG A 10 -11.12 -13.80 22.63
C ARG A 10 -11.25 -15.15 23.34
N ASP A 11 -12.34 -15.40 24.06
CA ASP A 11 -12.51 -16.59 24.90
C ASP A 11 -12.81 -17.85 24.05
N LEU A 12 -13.38 -17.66 22.86
CA LEU A 12 -13.69 -18.74 21.92
C LEU A 12 -12.47 -19.27 21.15
N PHE A 13 -11.32 -18.58 21.20
CA PHE A 13 -10.13 -18.99 20.45
C PHE A 13 -9.15 -19.84 21.26
N ASN A 14 -9.25 -19.86 22.60
CA ASN A 14 -8.33 -20.60 23.48
C ASN A 14 -8.83 -21.98 23.92
N ALA A 15 -10.04 -22.40 23.55
CA ALA A 15 -10.63 -23.68 23.96
C ALA A 15 -10.46 -24.81 22.90
N GLY A 16 -9.37 -24.82 22.15
CA GLY A 16 -9.16 -25.75 21.03
C GLY A 16 -7.76 -26.32 20.92
N LEU A 17 -7.07 -26.59 22.04
CA LEU A 17 -5.72 -27.17 22.01
C LEU A 17 -5.59 -28.40 22.92
N THR A 18 -6.35 -29.45 22.64
CA THR A 18 -6.00 -30.83 22.99
C THR A 18 -6.81 -31.80 22.15
N ALA A 19 -6.17 -32.47 21.17
CA ALA A 19 -6.38 -33.85 20.74
C ALA A 19 -5.89 -34.02 19.28
N SER A 20 -4.79 -34.74 19.14
CA SER A 20 -4.35 -35.34 17.88
C SER A 20 -5.19 -36.58 17.63
N GLU A 21 -6.00 -36.62 16.57
CA GLU A 21 -6.33 -37.87 15.85
C GLU A 21 -6.57 -37.57 14.36
N ALA A 22 -5.97 -38.39 13.50
CA ALA A 22 -6.05 -38.32 12.05
C ALA A 22 -7.42 -38.82 11.55
N GLY A 23 -8.17 -37.95 10.88
CA GLY A 23 -9.39 -38.27 10.14
C GLY A 23 -9.42 -37.55 8.78
N PRO A 24 -10.12 -38.07 7.76
CA PRO A 24 -10.05 -37.53 6.42
C PRO A 24 -10.59 -36.09 6.40
N LEU A 25 -9.72 -35.16 5.97
CA LEU A 25 -10.10 -33.78 5.71
C LEU A 25 -11.11 -33.76 4.57
N THR A 26 -12.40 -33.70 4.91
CA THR A 26 -13.45 -33.29 3.98
C THR A 26 -13.10 -31.87 3.55
N ARG A 27 -12.53 -31.77 2.34
CA ARG A 27 -12.25 -30.52 1.66
C ARG A 27 -13.59 -29.84 1.41
N HIS A 28 -14.01 -28.93 2.29
CA HIS A 28 -15.07 -27.98 1.98
C HIS A 28 -14.57 -27.07 0.87
N ARG A 29 -14.70 -27.57 -0.36
CA ARG A 29 -14.52 -26.78 -1.57
C ARG A 29 -15.79 -25.97 -1.72
N THR A 30 -15.88 -24.85 -1.00
CA THR A 30 -16.84 -23.82 -1.33
C THR A 30 -16.43 -23.34 -2.72
N ALA A 31 -17.10 -23.84 -3.76
CA ALA A 31 -16.96 -23.32 -5.10
C ALA A 31 -17.55 -21.91 -5.08
N ALA A 32 -16.69 -20.93 -4.82
CA ALA A 32 -17.00 -19.57 -5.18
C ALA A 32 -17.12 -19.56 -6.70
N VAL A 33 -18.30 -19.19 -7.20
CA VAL A 33 -18.49 -18.92 -8.61
C VAL A 33 -17.75 -17.61 -8.86
N ALA A 34 -16.50 -17.70 -9.32
CA ALA A 34 -15.78 -16.56 -9.83
C ALA A 34 -16.59 -15.96 -10.98
N SER A 35 -16.91 -14.67 -10.89
CA SER A 35 -17.42 -13.93 -12.04
C SER A 35 -16.22 -13.59 -12.91
N ASP A 36 -16.04 -14.28 -14.03
CA ASP A 36 -14.99 -14.02 -15.04
C ASP A 36 -15.19 -12.69 -15.81
N THR A 37 -15.99 -11.77 -15.28
CA THR A 37 -16.41 -10.57 -16.00
C THR A 37 -15.37 -9.46 -15.83
N ILE A 38 -14.51 -9.30 -16.85
CA ILE A 38 -13.62 -8.14 -16.99
C ILE A 38 -14.39 -6.99 -17.65
N ARG A 39 -14.46 -5.84 -16.97
CA ARG A 39 -15.07 -4.61 -17.50
C ARG A 39 -14.07 -3.47 -17.56
N ARG A 40 -14.26 -2.54 -18.49
CA ARG A 40 -13.45 -1.32 -18.55
C ARG A 40 -13.64 -0.51 -17.27
N PHE A 41 -12.57 0.11 -16.80
CA PHE A 41 -12.58 1.02 -15.65
C PHE A 41 -11.97 2.34 -16.10
N ASN A 42 -12.54 3.45 -15.64
CA ASN A 42 -11.95 4.77 -15.77
C ASN A 42 -12.02 5.44 -14.39
N VAL A 43 -10.97 6.15 -14.02
CA VAL A 43 -11.01 7.05 -12.86
C VAL A 43 -11.92 8.22 -13.21
N ASP A 44 -12.93 8.44 -12.37
CA ASP A 44 -13.91 9.51 -12.51
C ASP A 44 -14.08 10.18 -11.14
N ILE A 45 -13.35 11.28 -10.93
CA ILE A 45 -13.39 12.08 -9.71
C ILE A 45 -14.22 13.33 -9.96
N THR A 46 -15.23 13.57 -9.13
CA THR A 46 -16.13 14.72 -9.31
C THR A 46 -15.50 16.01 -8.81
N ASP A 47 -15.95 17.16 -9.35
CA ASP A 47 -15.48 18.47 -8.89
C ASP A 47 -15.86 18.73 -7.43
N GLU A 48 -16.97 18.16 -6.95
CA GLU A 48 -17.38 18.25 -5.55
C GLU A 48 -16.39 17.53 -4.63
N GLN A 49 -15.85 16.37 -5.04
CA GLN A 49 -14.82 15.66 -4.26
C GLN A 49 -13.52 16.48 -4.18
N LEU A 50 -13.14 17.15 -5.27
CA LEU A 50 -11.97 18.03 -5.28
C LEU A 50 -12.19 19.29 -4.44
N ALA A 51 -13.41 19.85 -4.46
CA ALA A 51 -13.79 20.98 -3.61
C ALA A 51 -13.76 20.59 -2.12
N ASP A 52 -14.27 19.42 -1.75
CA ASP A 52 -14.21 18.90 -0.37
C ASP A 52 -12.75 18.72 0.10
N LEU A 53 -11.88 18.15 -0.74
CA LEU A 53 -10.45 18.03 -0.43
C LEU A 53 -9.83 19.40 -0.14
N ARG A 54 -10.03 20.40 -1.02
CA ARG A 54 -9.48 21.75 -0.83
C ARG A 54 -10.01 22.42 0.43
N GLN A 55 -11.31 22.28 0.71
CA GLN A 55 -11.91 22.81 1.93
C GLN A 55 -11.29 22.19 3.18
N ARG A 56 -11.04 20.88 3.20
CA ARG A 56 -10.42 20.19 4.34
C ARG A 56 -8.98 20.59 4.55
N ILE A 57 -8.20 20.75 3.48
CA ILE A 57 -6.83 21.28 3.57
C ILE A 57 -6.85 22.67 4.21
N ALA A 58 -7.73 23.56 3.75
CA ALA A 58 -7.85 24.92 4.28
C ALA A 58 -8.31 24.96 5.75
N ALA A 59 -9.16 24.02 6.16
CA ALA A 59 -9.67 23.91 7.53
C ALA A 59 -8.72 23.14 8.49
N THR A 60 -7.53 22.75 8.02
CA THR A 60 -6.58 21.97 8.82
C THR A 60 -6.20 22.70 10.11
N ARG A 61 -6.35 22.02 11.25
CA ARG A 61 -5.82 22.47 12.53
C ARG A 61 -4.36 22.02 12.63
N TRP A 62 -3.45 22.97 12.55
CA TRP A 62 -2.01 22.72 12.54
C TRP A 62 -1.44 22.46 13.95
N PRO A 63 -0.45 21.55 14.08
CA PRO A 63 0.29 21.37 15.32
C PRO A 63 1.26 22.55 15.57
N GLU A 64 1.90 22.56 16.74
CA GLU A 64 3.03 23.44 17.02
C GLU A 64 4.25 23.07 16.17
N LYS A 65 5.19 24.00 16.05
CA LYS A 65 6.45 23.81 15.32
C LYS A 65 7.32 22.72 15.99
N GLU A 66 8.11 22.01 15.18
CA GLU A 66 9.09 21.02 15.64
C GLU A 66 10.07 21.56 16.70
N ALA A 67 10.49 20.68 17.61
CA ALA A 67 11.38 21.06 18.73
C ALA A 67 12.87 21.03 18.37
N VAL A 68 13.24 20.40 17.25
CA VAL A 68 14.62 20.26 16.78
C VAL A 68 14.76 20.87 15.39
N ALA A 69 15.96 21.35 15.06
CA ALA A 69 16.21 22.02 13.78
C ALA A 69 16.57 21.06 12.63
N ASP A 70 16.67 19.76 12.90
CA ASP A 70 16.90 18.72 11.89
C ASP A 70 15.62 17.92 11.60
N GLN A 71 15.68 17.04 10.60
CA GLN A 71 14.54 16.23 10.16
C GLN A 71 14.33 14.95 11.00
N PHE A 72 14.93 14.86 12.19
CA PHE A 72 14.81 13.66 13.03
C PHE A 72 13.35 13.40 13.46
N GLN A 73 12.55 14.46 13.61
CA GLN A 73 11.13 14.37 13.93
C GLN A 73 10.23 14.26 12.69
N GLY A 74 10.82 14.12 11.50
CA GLY A 74 10.11 14.04 10.22
C GLY A 74 10.17 15.35 9.43
N ILE A 75 9.14 15.56 8.59
CA ILE A 75 9.05 16.70 7.69
C ILE A 75 8.85 17.98 8.51
N GLU A 76 9.63 19.01 8.20
CA GLU A 76 9.59 20.31 8.86
C GLU A 76 8.22 20.99 8.71
N PHE A 77 7.78 21.71 9.75
CA PHE A 77 6.47 22.38 9.76
C PHE A 77 6.28 23.35 8.61
N ALA A 78 7.33 24.13 8.28
CA ALA A 78 7.29 25.07 7.16
C ALA A 78 7.05 24.37 5.82
N THR A 79 7.68 23.22 5.61
CA THR A 79 7.53 22.39 4.39
C THR A 79 6.12 21.84 4.27
N MET A 80 5.51 21.40 5.38
CA MET A 80 4.12 20.95 5.39
C MET A 80 3.14 22.07 5.04
N LEU A 81 3.35 23.28 5.59
CA LEU A 81 2.53 24.45 5.27
C LEU A 81 2.67 24.85 3.80
N GLU A 82 3.89 24.89 3.26
CA GLU A 82 4.12 25.21 1.85
C GLU A 82 3.39 24.23 0.93
N LEU A 83 3.53 22.92 1.20
CA LEU A 83 2.87 21.88 0.39
C LEU A 83 1.35 21.97 0.49
N ALA A 84 0.80 22.24 1.68
CA ALA A 84 -0.64 22.39 1.88
C ALA A 84 -1.19 23.65 1.20
N SER A 85 -0.47 24.77 1.28
CA SER A 85 -0.82 25.98 0.53
C SER A 85 -0.86 25.71 -0.97
N TYR A 86 0.23 25.15 -1.53
CA TYR A 86 0.30 24.80 -2.96
C TYR A 86 -0.82 23.82 -3.37
N SER A 87 -1.12 22.83 -2.54
CA SER A 87 -2.20 21.86 -2.78
C SER A 87 -3.59 22.52 -2.83
N ALA A 88 -3.83 23.53 -1.98
CA ALA A 88 -5.12 24.23 -1.91
C ALA A 88 -5.34 25.22 -3.06
N THR A 89 -4.27 25.80 -3.62
CA THR A 89 -4.35 26.90 -4.59
C THR A 89 -3.96 26.51 -6.01
N ASP A 90 -2.78 25.94 -6.21
CA ASP A 90 -2.13 25.85 -7.52
C ASP A 90 -2.16 24.43 -8.10
N TYR A 91 -2.27 23.42 -7.24
CA TYR A 91 -2.29 22.02 -7.65
C TYR A 91 -3.57 21.65 -8.42
N ASP A 92 -3.36 20.96 -9.55
CA ASP A 92 -4.42 20.50 -10.45
C ASP A 92 -4.42 18.98 -10.60
N TRP A 93 -5.33 18.32 -9.86
CA TRP A 93 -5.57 16.88 -9.95
C TRP A 93 -5.92 16.40 -11.36
N ARG A 94 -6.55 17.24 -12.21
CA ARG A 94 -6.95 16.83 -13.56
C ARG A 94 -5.75 16.46 -14.42
N ARG A 95 -4.55 16.99 -14.13
CA ARG A 95 -3.30 16.56 -14.76
C ARG A 95 -2.93 15.14 -14.37
N GLY A 96 -3.05 14.77 -13.09
CA GLY A 96 -2.83 13.42 -12.60
C GLY A 96 -3.85 12.43 -13.18
N GLU A 97 -5.13 12.82 -13.22
CA GLU A 97 -6.20 12.02 -13.80
C GLU A 97 -5.99 11.75 -15.29
N ALA A 98 -5.63 12.77 -16.07
CA ALA A 98 -5.33 12.62 -17.50
C ALA A 98 -4.16 11.63 -17.74
N LYS A 99 -3.12 11.66 -16.90
CA LYS A 99 -2.03 10.67 -16.95
C LYS A 99 -2.54 9.25 -16.67
N LEU A 100 -3.43 9.07 -15.69
CA LEU A 100 -3.99 7.74 -15.40
C LEU A 100 -4.83 7.21 -16.58
N GLN A 101 -5.56 8.10 -17.26
CA GLN A 101 -6.40 7.76 -18.41
C GLN A 101 -5.61 7.34 -19.67
N THR A 102 -4.30 7.58 -19.75
CA THR A 102 -3.50 7.11 -20.89
C THR A 102 -3.30 5.59 -20.90
N PHE A 103 -3.57 4.91 -19.78
CA PHE A 103 -3.37 3.48 -19.64
C PHE A 103 -4.72 2.72 -19.72
N PRO A 104 -4.78 1.58 -20.44
CA PRO A 104 -5.94 0.70 -20.40
C PRO A 104 -6.20 0.21 -18.97
N GLN A 105 -7.36 0.54 -18.43
CA GLN A 105 -7.78 0.17 -17.10
C GLN A 105 -8.99 -0.77 -17.17
N SER A 106 -8.98 -1.79 -16.32
CA SER A 106 -10.03 -2.81 -16.28
C SER A 106 -10.27 -3.27 -14.85
N PHE A 107 -11.47 -3.77 -14.60
CA PHE A 107 -11.94 -4.24 -13.31
C PHE A 107 -12.53 -5.64 -13.47
N THR A 108 -12.23 -6.52 -12.53
CA THR A 108 -12.87 -7.83 -12.39
C THR A 108 -13.05 -8.15 -10.92
N GLU A 109 -14.06 -8.95 -10.59
CA GLU A 109 -14.27 -9.42 -9.23
C GLU A 109 -13.42 -10.66 -8.98
N ILE A 110 -12.63 -10.64 -7.91
CA ILE A 110 -11.87 -11.80 -7.42
C ILE A 110 -12.41 -12.08 -6.01
N ASP A 111 -12.56 -13.37 -5.68
CA ASP A 111 -13.16 -13.91 -4.46
C ASP A 111 -13.11 -12.98 -3.23
N LYS A 112 -14.27 -12.87 -2.56
CA LYS A 112 -14.65 -11.97 -1.46
C LYS A 112 -13.62 -11.82 -0.32
N LEU A 113 -12.50 -11.17 -0.59
CA LEU A 113 -11.74 -10.46 0.43
C LEU A 113 -12.46 -9.11 0.65
N ASN A 114 -13.54 -9.16 1.44
CA ASN A 114 -14.15 -7.99 2.06
C ASN A 114 -14.55 -6.81 1.14
N ASN A 115 -15.10 -7.08 -0.06
CA ASN A 115 -15.67 -6.05 -0.95
C ASN A 115 -14.73 -4.86 -1.24
N GLN A 116 -13.41 -5.04 -1.16
CA GLN A 116 -12.46 -4.00 -1.54
C GLN A 116 -11.99 -4.24 -2.98
N PRO A 117 -12.12 -3.26 -3.88
CA PRO A 117 -11.60 -3.38 -5.23
C PRO A 117 -10.07 -3.45 -5.19
N ALA A 118 -9.48 -4.46 -5.83
CA ALA A 118 -8.05 -4.47 -6.13
C ALA A 118 -7.83 -3.71 -7.45
N ILE A 119 -7.17 -2.56 -7.37
CA ILE A 119 -6.76 -1.79 -8.56
C ILE A 119 -5.27 -2.07 -8.80
N ALA A 120 -4.94 -2.67 -9.94
CA ALA A 120 -3.55 -2.80 -10.38
C ALA A 120 -3.19 -1.59 -11.26
N ILE A 121 -2.39 -0.67 -10.73
CA ILE A 121 -1.80 0.44 -11.49
C ILE A 121 -0.32 0.12 -11.70
N SER A 122 0.09 -0.11 -12.95
CA SER A 122 1.50 -0.20 -13.30
C SER A 122 2.02 1.19 -13.67
N LYS A 123 3.03 1.69 -12.96
CA LYS A 123 3.76 2.92 -13.31
C LYS A 123 5.23 2.58 -13.56
N THR A 124 5.81 3.20 -14.58
CA THR A 124 7.22 3.59 -14.60
C THR A 124 7.29 5.08 -14.94
N SER A 125 8.10 5.84 -14.22
CA SER A 125 8.48 7.22 -14.58
C SER A 125 9.99 7.33 -14.47
N ALA A 126 10.61 8.16 -15.32
CA ALA A 126 12.05 8.33 -15.37
C ALA A 126 12.55 9.34 -14.32
N THR A 127 13.52 8.92 -13.49
CA THR A 127 14.65 9.65 -12.88
C THR A 127 14.44 11.12 -12.43
N GLY A 128 14.68 11.40 -11.15
CA GLY A 128 14.91 12.74 -10.59
C GLY A 128 14.05 13.01 -9.35
N GLU A 129 14.50 13.90 -8.45
CA GLU A 129 13.76 14.30 -7.23
C GLU A 129 12.25 14.44 -7.49
N LEU A 130 11.42 13.81 -6.64
CA LEU A 130 9.98 13.86 -6.81
C LEU A 130 9.49 15.30 -6.84
N THR A 131 8.82 15.67 -7.93
CA THR A 131 8.22 17.00 -8.02
C THR A 131 7.05 17.11 -7.03
N ARG A 132 6.71 18.34 -6.61
CA ARG A 132 5.55 18.60 -5.71
C ARG A 132 4.26 18.02 -6.29
N ASP A 133 4.07 18.17 -7.61
CA ASP A 133 2.93 17.61 -8.33
C ASP A 133 2.90 16.08 -8.24
N GLU A 134 4.04 15.39 -8.35
CA GLU A 134 4.06 13.93 -8.28
C GLU A 134 3.84 13.37 -6.87
N ILE A 135 4.25 14.12 -5.86
CA ILE A 135 3.95 13.82 -4.46
C ILE A 135 2.44 13.98 -4.23
N LEU A 136 1.88 15.11 -4.67
CA LEU A 136 0.46 15.39 -4.54
C LEU A 136 -0.41 14.46 -5.40
N ASP A 137 0.03 14.04 -6.58
CA ASP A 137 -0.65 13.01 -7.40
C ASP A 137 -0.88 11.75 -6.55
N ASN A 138 0.10 11.34 -5.74
CA ASN A 138 -0.03 10.15 -4.89
C ASN A 138 -0.92 10.40 -3.66
N ILE A 139 -0.66 11.50 -2.93
CA ILE A 139 -1.43 11.85 -1.72
C ILE A 139 -2.91 12.05 -2.05
N THR A 140 -3.21 12.79 -3.12
CA THR A 140 -4.58 13.05 -3.58
C THR A 140 -5.27 11.77 -4.03
N LEU A 141 -4.58 10.87 -4.74
CA LEU A 141 -5.14 9.56 -5.08
C LEU A 141 -5.54 8.80 -3.81
N TYR A 142 -4.66 8.74 -2.81
CA TYR A 142 -4.94 8.05 -1.55
C TYR A 142 -6.14 8.61 -0.80
N TRP A 143 -6.27 9.95 -0.78
CA TRP A 143 -7.39 10.62 -0.16
C TRP A 143 -8.70 10.32 -0.90
N LEU A 144 -8.73 10.52 -2.23
CA LEU A 144 -9.93 10.34 -3.05
C LEU A 144 -10.45 8.89 -3.05
N SER A 145 -9.54 7.91 -2.95
CA SER A 145 -9.92 6.50 -2.89
C SER A 145 -10.10 5.94 -1.47
N ASN A 146 -9.92 6.75 -0.42
CA ASN A 146 -9.96 6.30 0.98
C ASN A 146 -9.05 5.09 1.27
N THR A 147 -7.89 4.99 0.61
CA THR A 147 -7.04 3.78 0.64
C THR A 147 -6.06 3.75 1.81
N GLY A 148 -5.95 4.81 2.60
CA GLY A 148 -5.02 4.87 3.73
C GLY A 148 -5.21 3.73 4.74
N VAL A 149 -6.46 3.46 5.15
CA VAL A 149 -6.76 2.40 6.13
C VAL A 149 -6.58 1.02 5.54
N SER A 150 -7.14 0.78 4.34
CA SER A 150 -7.08 -0.55 3.70
C SER A 150 -5.65 -0.96 3.35
N ALA A 151 -4.81 -0.03 2.87
CA ALA A 151 -3.40 -0.30 2.61
C ALA A 151 -2.60 -0.55 3.89
N SER A 152 -3.02 0.01 5.03
CA SER A 152 -2.36 -0.17 6.32
C SER A 152 -2.62 -1.52 6.98
N CYS A 153 -3.66 -2.25 6.58
CA CYS A 153 -3.96 -3.59 7.10
C CYS A 153 -2.78 -4.55 6.96
N LEU A 154 -1.99 -4.41 5.90
CA LEU A 154 -0.78 -5.21 5.69
C LEU A 154 0.18 -5.13 6.88
N TYR A 155 0.32 -3.97 7.53
CA TYR A 155 1.22 -3.82 8.68
C TYR A 155 0.78 -4.64 9.90
N TRP A 156 -0.53 -4.91 10.05
CA TRP A 156 -1.06 -5.77 11.10
C TRP A 156 -0.92 -7.25 10.75
N GLU A 157 -1.20 -7.62 9.50
CA GLU A 157 -1.08 -9.01 9.02
C GLU A 157 0.37 -9.46 8.88
N TYR A 158 1.29 -8.51 8.69
CA TYR A 158 2.70 -8.75 8.52
C TYR A 158 3.37 -9.05 9.87
N ILE A 159 3.49 -10.34 10.18
CA ILE A 159 4.23 -10.87 11.35
C ILE A 159 5.43 -11.73 10.89
N GLY A 160 6.15 -11.32 9.84
CA GLY A 160 7.23 -12.12 9.25
C GLY A 160 8.35 -11.32 8.59
N GLY A 161 9.32 -12.01 7.97
CA GLY A 161 10.37 -11.38 7.15
C GLY A 161 10.24 -11.76 5.67
N PHE A 162 10.83 -10.96 4.77
CA PHE A 162 10.78 -11.09 3.29
C PHE A 162 11.36 -12.40 2.70
N SER A 163 11.82 -13.32 3.53
CA SER A 163 12.62 -14.49 3.13
C SER A 163 11.87 -15.81 3.33
N ASN A 164 10.71 -15.95 2.68
CA ASN A 164 9.96 -17.20 2.64
C ASN A 164 10.05 -17.84 1.26
N SER A 165 11.20 -18.46 0.95
CA SER A 165 11.38 -19.16 -0.34
C SER A 165 10.48 -20.39 -0.42
N LYS A 166 9.72 -20.51 -1.52
CA LYS A 166 8.91 -21.69 -1.86
C LYS A 166 9.61 -22.62 -2.87
N GLY A 167 10.94 -22.49 -3.03
CA GLY A 167 11.72 -23.37 -3.92
C GLY A 167 11.53 -23.10 -5.41
N VAL A 168 11.05 -21.91 -5.77
CA VAL A 168 10.94 -21.41 -7.15
C VAL A 168 12.18 -20.60 -7.53
N PRO A 169 12.52 -20.44 -8.83
CA PRO A 169 13.59 -19.54 -9.26
C PRO A 169 13.33 -18.10 -8.81
N VAL A 170 14.36 -17.44 -8.26
CA VAL A 170 14.29 -16.05 -7.78
C VAL A 170 15.40 -15.22 -8.43
N ALA A 171 15.08 -14.00 -8.84
CA ALA A 171 16.04 -12.99 -9.26
C ALA A 171 15.92 -11.77 -8.33
N VAL A 172 17.04 -11.15 -7.97
CA VAL A 172 17.07 -9.99 -7.06
C VAL A 172 17.88 -8.86 -7.70
N SER A 173 17.31 -7.65 -7.74
CA SER A 173 18.06 -6.41 -7.96
C SER A 173 18.13 -5.65 -6.64
N ALA A 174 19.33 -5.33 -6.17
CA ALA A 174 19.58 -4.64 -4.91
C ALA A 174 20.04 -3.21 -5.19
N PHE A 175 19.30 -2.23 -4.65
CA PHE A 175 19.53 -0.80 -4.86
C PHE A 175 20.13 -0.17 -3.61
N HIS A 176 21.15 0.67 -3.78
CA HIS A 176 21.89 1.23 -2.64
C HIS A 176 21.05 2.19 -1.78
N GLY A 177 20.09 2.92 -2.35
CA GLY A 177 19.19 3.82 -1.63
C GLY A 177 17.97 3.14 -0.99
N GLU A 178 17.89 1.81 -0.99
CA GLU A 178 16.79 1.06 -0.36
C GLU A 178 16.94 1.06 1.17
N GLN A 179 15.83 1.16 1.90
CA GLN A 179 15.81 1.16 3.38
C GLN A 179 16.49 -0.09 3.96
N TYR A 180 16.31 -1.24 3.28
CA TYR A 180 16.97 -2.50 3.61
C TYR A 180 17.72 -3.06 2.41
N GLU A 181 18.90 -2.51 2.12
CA GLU A 181 19.75 -2.99 1.03
C GLU A 181 20.02 -4.51 1.17
N ALA A 182 19.61 -5.26 0.15
CA ALA A 182 19.80 -6.70 0.07
C ALA A 182 21.23 -7.04 -0.35
N ARG A 183 22.18 -6.94 0.60
CA ARG A 183 23.56 -7.42 0.41
C ARG A 183 23.55 -8.86 -0.08
N ARG A 184 24.31 -9.17 -1.14
CA ARG A 184 24.31 -10.45 -1.87
C ARG A 184 24.23 -11.72 -1.00
N SER A 185 24.93 -11.75 0.13
CA SER A 185 24.92 -12.91 1.04
C SER A 185 23.54 -13.22 1.66
N ARG A 186 22.67 -12.21 1.80
CA ARG A 186 21.29 -12.40 2.31
C ARG A 186 20.41 -13.19 1.34
N PRO A 187 20.20 -12.77 0.08
CA PRO A 187 19.37 -13.52 -0.86
C PRO A 187 19.97 -14.90 -1.19
N GLU A 188 21.30 -15.06 -1.21
CA GLU A 188 21.94 -16.38 -1.36
C GLU A 188 21.56 -17.34 -0.23
N ARG A 189 21.48 -16.84 1.02
CA ARG A 189 21.04 -17.64 2.17
C ARG A 189 19.53 -17.86 2.20
N ALA A 190 18.75 -16.86 1.78
CA ALA A 190 17.29 -16.87 1.84
C ALA A 190 16.64 -17.69 0.71
N TYR A 191 17.27 -17.73 -0.47
CA TYR A 191 16.69 -18.31 -1.69
C TYR A 191 17.60 -19.41 -2.25
N PRO A 192 17.28 -20.70 -2.00
CA PRO A 192 18.05 -21.83 -2.52
C PRO A 192 18.16 -21.90 -4.06
N LYS A 193 17.25 -21.24 -4.79
CA LYS A 193 17.24 -21.15 -6.25
C LYS A 193 17.37 -19.69 -6.73
N LEU A 194 18.36 -18.96 -6.22
CA LEU A 194 18.71 -17.64 -6.74
C LEU A 194 19.39 -17.79 -8.11
N ILE A 195 18.73 -17.34 -9.18
CA ILE A 195 19.23 -17.46 -10.56
C ILE A 195 19.93 -16.20 -11.06
N HIS A 196 19.67 -15.06 -10.43
CA HIS A 196 20.27 -13.77 -10.81
C HIS A 196 20.36 -12.82 -9.62
N TYR A 197 21.47 -12.10 -9.52
CA TYR A 197 21.68 -11.01 -8.58
C TYR A 197 22.32 -9.84 -9.31
N ASN A 198 21.76 -8.65 -9.16
CA ASN A 198 22.31 -7.40 -9.69
C ASN A 198 22.40 -6.35 -8.58
N GLY A 199 23.58 -5.77 -8.37
CA GLY A 199 23.76 -4.61 -7.50
C GLY A 199 23.68 -3.33 -8.33
N VAL A 200 22.74 -2.46 -8.01
CA VAL A 200 22.48 -1.22 -8.74
C VAL A 200 23.01 -0.04 -7.93
N GLU A 201 23.93 0.72 -8.53
CA GLU A 201 24.62 1.84 -7.87
C GLU A 201 23.70 3.04 -7.61
N LYS A 202 22.63 3.19 -8.38
CA LYS A 202 21.66 4.29 -8.30
C LYS A 202 20.25 3.77 -8.09
N GLY A 203 19.41 4.59 -7.47
CA GLY A 203 18.05 4.25 -7.09
C GLY A 203 17.96 3.77 -5.65
N GLY A 204 16.75 3.87 -5.10
CA GLY A 204 16.43 3.57 -3.72
C GLY A 204 15.08 2.89 -3.60
N HIS A 205 14.28 3.25 -2.60
CA HIS A 205 13.06 2.50 -2.27
C HIS A 205 12.02 2.49 -3.40
N PHE A 206 11.92 3.57 -4.18
CA PHE A 206 10.94 3.71 -5.26
C PHE A 206 11.54 3.44 -6.64
N THR A 207 12.32 2.35 -6.77
CA THR A 207 13.11 1.96 -7.95
C THR A 207 12.41 2.11 -9.31
N ALA A 208 11.12 1.77 -9.42
CA ALA A 208 10.39 1.90 -10.69
C ALA A 208 10.14 3.35 -11.12
N ARG A 209 10.47 4.33 -10.27
CA ARG A 209 10.33 5.77 -10.50
C ARG A 209 11.67 6.53 -10.57
N GLU A 210 12.75 5.94 -10.09
CA GLU A 210 14.07 6.58 -9.93
C GLU A 210 15.04 6.14 -11.01
#